data_AF-A0A699ZZ93-F1
#
_entry.id   AF-A0A699ZZ93-F1
#
_cell.length_a   1.000
_cell.length_b   1.000
_cell.length_c   1.000
_cell.angle_alpha   90.00
_cell.angle_beta   90.00
_cell.angle_gamma   90.00
#
_symmetry.space_group_name_H-M   'P 1'
#
loop_
_entity.id
_entity.type
_entity.pdbx_description
1 polymer ?
#
loop_
_entity_poly.entity_id
_entity_poly.type
_entity_poly.pdbx_seq_one_letter_code
_entity_poly.pdbx_strand_id
1 'polypeptide(L)'
;MLAVGTDLKVLGGISPLVAALDHTHPDMRAAAAYALGTAASNNPTFQAVLLQLHPDIFHQLSRLVLDADEGASVKALYAVAALVRNLNTTRHAFLAAGERWRVG
;
A
#
# COMPACT_ATOMS: atom_id res chain seq x y z
N MET A 1 12.95 7.70 20.61
CA MET A 1 11.78 7.00 20.04
C MET A 1 11.87 7.10 18.54
N LEU A 2 12.50 6.13 17.89
CA LEU A 2 12.66 6.12 16.42
C LEU A 2 11.32 5.76 15.79
N ALA A 3 10.92 6.53 14.78
CA ALA A 3 9.65 6.33 14.10
C ALA A 3 9.65 4.99 13.37
N VAL A 4 8.64 4.16 13.64
CA VAL A 4 8.41 2.83 13.04
C VAL A 4 8.57 2.81 11.51
N GLY A 5 8.33 3.93 10.82
CA GLY A 5 8.52 4.06 9.37
C GLY A 5 9.97 4.09 8.88
N THR A 6 10.94 4.50 9.71
CA THR A 6 12.36 4.56 9.33
C THR A 6 12.97 3.15 9.32
N ASP A 7 12.63 2.33 10.30
CA ASP A 7 13.17 0.97 10.44
C ASP A 7 12.69 0.03 9.32
N LEU A 8 11.44 0.20 8.83
CA LEU A 8 10.90 -0.64 7.76
C LEU A 8 11.67 -0.52 6.44
N LYS A 9 12.18 0.67 6.12
CA LYS A 9 13.01 0.93 4.94
C LYS A 9 14.44 0.41 5.13
N VAL A 10 15.01 0.59 6.33
CA VAL A 10 16.39 0.18 6.65
C VAL A 10 16.52 -1.35 6.73
N LEU A 11 15.47 -2.05 7.16
CA LEU A 11 15.46 -3.51 7.36
C LEU A 11 14.97 -4.33 6.16
N GLY A 12 14.65 -3.70 5.02
CA GLY A 12 14.18 -4.40 3.83
C GLY A 12 12.75 -4.99 3.94
N GLY A 13 11.93 -4.49 4.87
CA GLY A 13 10.61 -5.05 5.16
C GLY A 13 9.51 -4.68 4.15
N ILE A 14 9.77 -3.78 3.20
CA ILE A 14 8.77 -3.35 2.21
C ILE A 14 8.34 -4.51 1.30
N SER A 15 9.29 -5.20 0.66
CA SER A 15 8.97 -6.27 -0.31
C SER A 15 8.23 -7.46 0.32
N PRO A 16 8.60 -7.95 1.51
CA PRO A 16 7.81 -8.97 2.20
C PRO A 16 6.37 -8.53 2.51
N LEU A 17 6.16 -7.26 2.92
CA LEU A 17 4.81 -6.74 3.15
C LEU A 17 4.00 -6.67 1.87
N VAL A 18 4.60 -6.21 0.75
CA VAL A 18 3.90 -6.18 -0.54
C VAL A 18 3.55 -7.59 -1.01
N ALA A 19 4.43 -8.57 -0.83
CA ALA A 19 4.12 -9.97 -1.14
C ALA A 19 2.98 -10.53 -0.28
N ALA A 20 2.92 -10.15 1.00
CA ALA A 20 1.89 -10.59 1.93
C ALA A 20 0.48 -10.04 1.61
N LEU A 21 0.35 -9.02 0.74
CA LEU A 21 -0.95 -8.54 0.26
C LEU A 21 -1.73 -9.60 -0.53
N ASP A 22 -1.04 -10.57 -1.13
CA ASP A 22 -1.66 -11.69 -1.87
C ASP A 22 -1.63 -13.01 -1.05
N HIS A 23 -1.38 -12.95 0.26
CA HIS A 23 -1.33 -14.16 1.09
C HIS A 23 -2.68 -14.88 1.19
N THR A 24 -2.66 -16.20 1.22
CA THR A 24 -3.85 -17.05 1.44
C THR A 24 -4.67 -16.75 2.70
N HIS A 25 -4.03 -16.28 3.78
CA HIS A 25 -4.70 -15.98 5.05
C HIS A 25 -5.12 -14.51 5.10
N PRO A 26 -6.41 -14.20 5.35
CA PRO A 26 -6.92 -12.83 5.36
C PRO A 26 -6.22 -11.96 6.41
N ASP A 27 -5.91 -12.50 7.58
CA ASP A 27 -5.20 -11.78 8.65
C ASP A 27 -3.82 -11.28 8.19
N MET A 28 -3.11 -12.06 7.37
CA MET A 28 -1.81 -11.66 6.81
C MET A 28 -1.97 -10.52 5.80
N ARG A 29 -2.97 -10.60 4.92
CA ARG A 29 -3.28 -9.52 3.97
C ARG A 29 -3.66 -8.23 4.70
N ALA A 30 -4.52 -8.35 5.72
CA ALA A 30 -4.97 -7.23 6.54
C ALA A 30 -3.81 -6.57 7.30
N ALA A 31 -2.96 -7.37 7.94
CA ALA A 31 -1.77 -6.88 8.66
C ALA A 31 -0.80 -6.18 7.70
N ALA A 32 -0.55 -6.75 6.52
CA ALA A 32 0.32 -6.18 5.51
C ALA A 32 -0.21 -4.82 5.01
N ALA A 33 -1.48 -4.76 4.62
CA ALA A 33 -2.11 -3.53 4.18
C ALA A 33 -2.09 -2.45 5.27
N TYR A 34 -2.39 -2.83 6.51
CA TYR A 34 -2.38 -1.89 7.63
C TYR A 34 -0.99 -1.34 7.93
N ALA A 35 0.04 -2.20 7.90
CA ALA A 35 1.42 -1.80 8.10
C ALA A 35 1.88 -0.82 7.00
N LEU A 36 1.60 -1.13 5.73
CA LEU A 36 1.92 -0.25 4.60
C LEU A 36 1.20 1.11 4.72
N GLY A 37 -0.09 1.11 5.04
CA GLY A 37 -0.86 2.34 5.23
C GLY A 37 -0.33 3.20 6.37
N THR A 38 0.04 2.57 7.49
CA THR A 38 0.59 3.27 8.66
C THR A 38 1.96 3.85 8.37
N ALA A 39 2.86 3.07 7.74
CA ALA A 39 4.19 3.52 7.34
C ALA A 39 4.13 4.66 6.31
N ALA A 40 3.15 4.63 5.40
CA ALA A 40 2.92 5.65 4.39
C ALA A 40 2.26 6.92 4.94
N SER A 41 1.50 6.83 6.04
CA SER A 41 0.74 7.97 6.56
C SER A 41 1.67 9.13 6.94
N ASN A 42 1.49 10.27 6.26
CA ASN A 42 2.32 11.48 6.41
C ASN A 42 3.83 11.24 6.18
N ASN A 43 4.22 10.24 5.38
CA ASN A 43 5.63 9.90 5.16
C ASN A 43 6.02 9.90 3.67
N PRO A 44 6.33 11.08 3.09
CA PRO A 44 6.70 11.20 1.67
C PRO A 44 7.86 10.34 1.23
N THR A 45 8.87 10.21 2.07
CA THR A 45 10.06 9.40 1.77
C THR A 45 9.70 7.92 1.64
N PHE A 46 8.85 7.40 2.51
CA PHE A 46 8.37 6.02 2.40
C PHE A 46 7.51 5.83 1.16
N GLN A 47 6.58 6.76 0.89
CA GLN A 47 5.71 6.68 -0.28
C GLN A 47 6.50 6.66 -1.60
N ALA A 48 7.51 7.52 -1.74
CA ALA A 48 8.37 7.55 -2.92
C ALA A 48 9.13 6.23 -3.13
N VAL A 49 9.69 5.67 -2.05
CA VAL A 49 10.43 4.41 -2.10
C VAL A 49 9.51 3.23 -2.42
N LEU A 50 8.33 3.18 -1.81
CA LEU A 50 7.34 2.15 -2.09
C LEU A 50 6.95 2.16 -3.57
N LEU A 51 6.65 3.33 -4.14
CA LEU A 51 6.32 3.45 -5.57
C LEU A 51 7.49 3.09 -6.49
N GLN A 52 8.72 3.46 -6.11
CA GLN A 52 9.90 3.12 -6.90
C GLN A 52 10.16 1.60 -6.93
N LEU A 53 9.98 0.93 -5.80
CA LEU A 53 10.20 -0.52 -5.69
C LEU A 53 9.02 -1.34 -6.22
N HIS A 54 7.80 -0.83 -6.07
CA HIS A 54 6.54 -1.52 -6.36
C HIS A 54 5.59 -0.59 -7.13
N PRO A 55 5.82 -0.37 -8.44
CA PRO A 55 5.02 0.56 -9.25
C PRO A 55 3.54 0.12 -9.38
N ASP A 56 3.25 -1.17 -9.24
CA ASP A 56 1.89 -1.73 -9.32
C ASP A 56 1.18 -1.80 -7.94
N ILE A 57 1.72 -1.18 -6.89
CA ILE A 57 1.16 -1.28 -5.54
C ILE A 57 -0.31 -0.85 -5.44
N PHE A 58 -0.71 0.16 -6.21
CA PHE A 58 -2.11 0.59 -6.25
C PHE A 58 -3.03 -0.47 -6.87
N HIS A 59 -2.57 -1.25 -7.84
CA HIS A 59 -3.35 -2.34 -8.39
C HIS A 59 -3.58 -3.45 -7.36
N GLN A 60 -2.53 -3.85 -6.64
CA GLN A 60 -2.64 -4.86 -5.59
C GLN A 60 -3.57 -4.41 -4.46
N LEU A 61 -3.39 -3.18 -3.97
CA LEU A 61 -4.26 -2.64 -2.93
C LEU A 61 -5.70 -2.47 -3.42
N SER A 62 -5.93 -2.01 -4.66
CA SER A 62 -7.29 -1.90 -5.22
C SER A 62 -7.97 -3.25 -5.39
N ARG A 63 -7.26 -4.31 -5.78
CA ARG A 63 -7.78 -5.68 -5.74
C ARG A 63 -8.16 -6.09 -4.32
N LEU A 64 -7.30 -5.79 -3.34
CA LEU A 64 -7.54 -6.14 -1.94
C LEU A 64 -8.69 -5.35 -1.31
N VAL A 65 -8.99 -4.14 -1.80
CA VAL A 65 -10.21 -3.40 -1.40
C VAL A 65 -11.49 -4.17 -1.77
N LEU A 66 -11.44 -5.01 -2.81
CA LEU A 66 -12.56 -5.84 -3.25
C LEU A 66 -12.51 -7.27 -2.68
N ASP A 67 -11.65 -7.52 -1.70
CA ASP A 67 -11.52 -8.83 -1.06
C ASP A 67 -12.81 -9.25 -0.35
N ALA A 68 -13.08 -10.56 -0.33
CA ALA A 68 -14.25 -11.13 0.34
C ALA A 68 -14.15 -11.03 1.87
N ASP A 69 -12.94 -10.95 2.41
CA ASP A 69 -12.72 -10.70 3.84
C ASP A 69 -12.81 -9.19 4.14
N GLU A 70 -13.77 -8.83 4.99
CA GLU A 70 -14.02 -7.43 5.37
C GLU A 70 -12.82 -6.79 6.07
N GLY A 71 -12.12 -7.55 6.92
CA GLY A 71 -10.95 -7.07 7.64
C GLY A 71 -9.84 -6.64 6.67
N ALA A 72 -9.49 -7.51 5.72
CA ALA A 72 -8.52 -7.23 4.68
C ALA A 72 -8.95 -6.06 3.79
N SER A 73 -10.21 -6.04 3.36
CA SER A 73 -10.79 -4.97 2.53
C SER A 73 -10.67 -3.60 3.19
N VAL A 74 -11.10 -3.47 4.46
CA VAL A 74 -11.06 -2.20 5.20
C VAL A 74 -9.62 -1.71 5.40
N LYS A 75 -8.67 -2.61 5.69
CA LYS A 75 -7.26 -2.23 5.85
C LYS A 75 -6.61 -1.83 4.53
N ALA A 76 -6.99 -2.46 3.43
CA ALA A 76 -6.57 -2.05 2.09
C ALA A 76 -7.09 -0.66 1.73
N LEU A 77 -8.36 -0.37 2.00
CA LEU A 77 -8.95 0.95 1.75
C LEU A 77 -8.24 2.05 2.55
N TYR A 78 -7.93 1.76 3.83
CA TYR A 78 -7.11 2.64 4.65
C TYR A 78 -5.72 2.90 4.03
N ALA A 79 -5.05 1.86 3.53
CA ALA A 79 -3.74 1.99 2.91
C ALA A 79 -3.77 2.85 1.64
N VAL A 80 -4.75 2.63 0.76
CA VAL A 80 -4.97 3.47 -0.44
C VAL A 80 -5.19 4.93 -0.03
N ALA A 81 -6.08 5.18 0.95
CA ALA A 81 -6.35 6.53 1.41
C ALA A 81 -5.09 7.21 1.99
N ALA A 82 -4.31 6.49 2.79
CA ALA A 82 -3.07 6.99 3.37
C ALA A 82 -2.02 7.36 2.31
N LEU A 83 -1.92 6.55 1.26
CA LEU A 83 -1.01 6.79 0.13
C LEU A 83 -1.43 8.01 -0.70
N VAL A 84 -2.73 8.21 -0.96
CA VAL A 84 -3.21 9.25 -1.91
C VAL A 84 -3.41 10.62 -1.26
N ARG A 85 -3.76 10.68 0.03
CA ARG A 85 -4.27 11.93 0.64
C ARG A 85 -3.22 13.03 0.83
N ASN A 86 -1.93 12.69 0.94
CA ASN A 86 -0.89 13.63 1.39
C ASN A 86 0.18 14.00 0.36
N LEU A 87 0.21 13.37 -0.83
CA LEU A 87 1.21 13.64 -1.85
C LEU A 87 0.60 13.69 -3.24
N ASN A 88 0.94 14.73 -4.00
CA ASN A 88 0.49 14.87 -5.38
C ASN A 88 1.04 13.75 -6.27
N THR A 89 2.28 13.30 -6.04
CA THR A 89 2.91 12.23 -6.83
C THR A 89 2.17 10.91 -6.69
N THR A 90 1.83 10.47 -5.47
CA THR A 90 1.05 9.25 -5.25
C THR A 90 -0.39 9.39 -5.76
N ARG A 91 -0.99 10.59 -5.67
CA ARG A 91 -2.29 10.85 -6.28
C ARG A 91 -2.27 10.69 -7.79
N HIS A 92 -1.27 11.25 -8.48
CA HIS A 92 -1.10 11.07 -9.92
C HIS A 92 -0.85 9.60 -10.28
N ALA A 93 0.01 8.91 -9.54
CA ALA A 93 0.27 7.49 -9.76
C ALA A 93 -1.02 6.64 -9.59
N PHE A 94 -1.86 6.95 -8.61
CA PHE A 94 -3.16 6.30 -8.42
C PHE A 94 -4.12 6.55 -9.60
N LEU A 95 -4.24 7.79 -10.07
CA LEU A 95 -5.09 8.13 -11.22
C LEU A 95 -4.60 7.46 -12.51
N ALA A 96 -3.30 7.49 -12.77
CA ALA A 96 -2.68 6.84 -13.92
C ALA A 96 -2.88 5.31 -13.88
N ALA A 97 -2.80 4.69 -12.70
CA ALA A 97 -3.12 3.28 -12.53
C ALA A 97 -4.58 2.99 -12.93
N GLY A 98 -5.52 3.84 -12.51
CA GLY A 98 -6.94 3.73 -12.88
C GLY A 98 -7.20 3.89 -14.39
N GLU A 99 -6.47 4.77 -15.07
CA GLU A 99 -6.56 4.93 -16.53
C GLU A 99 -6.08 3.67 -17.27
N ARG A 100 -5.01 3.05 -16.80
CA ARG A 100 -4.48 1.80 -17.37
C ARG A 100 -5.46 0.64 -17.28
N TRP A 101 -6.42 0.67 -16.33
CA TRP A 101 -7.45 -0.36 -16.17
C TRP A 101 -8.72 -0.10 -16.97
N ARG A 102 -8.90 1.10 -17.55
CA ARG A 102 -10.08 1.44 -18.38
C ARG A 102 -9.97 0.99 -19.83
N VAL A 103 -8.79 0.54 -20.26
CA VAL A 103 -8.50 0.09 -21.63
C VAL A 103 -8.45 -1.44 -21.78
N GLY A 104 -9.00 -2.18 -20.82
CA GLY A 104 -9.16 -3.64 -20.88
C GLY A 104 -10.59 -4.05 -21.20
#